data_AF-A0A0G1QBB6-F1
#
_entry.id   AF-A0A0G1QBB6-F1
#
_cell.length_a   1.000
_cell.length_b   1.000
_cell.length_c   1.000
_cell.angle_alpha   90.00
_cell.angle_beta   90.00
_cell.angle_gamma   90.00
#
_symmetry.space_group_name_H-M   'P 1'
#
loop_
_entity.id
_entity.type
_entity.pdbx_description
1 polymer ?
#
loop_
_entity_poly.entity_id
_entity_poly.type
_entity_poly.pdbx_seq_one_letter_code
_entity_poly.pdbx_strand_id
1 'polypeptide(L)'
;MTRAIFENGQLNKYLSECKTTTNLSLPQLAKAISVERHTLNDWRRGKLLPNLEKLLTLSKFTNIPLPPILETRPDSWGSSKAGLIRQQKYGCTFSIDDRVKGGHNSQIIRKVNPEHYRALGCIVANDFIFGYSPSILKRKECNAVNVVVTGVNFVSYLKSIGLYVGDKVRQQVDVPNWIKSDPELCRWCLRGLMDTDGGIFTNPYQINGKTYVYPKTCFTNASQPLLDFVYLTLKSNGFRRNNKVSRKIWLHSQAESKRYLEVIGNSNERLLKKIR
;
A
#
# COMPACT_ATOMS: atom_id res chain seq x y z
N MET A 1 -22.32 26.24 -30.20
CA MET A 1 -22.27 26.30 -31.68
C MET A 1 -22.94 25.07 -32.29
N THR A 2 -23.52 25.16 -33.48
CA THR A 2 -24.25 24.05 -34.12
C THR A 2 -23.30 23.16 -34.92
N ARG A 3 -23.45 21.84 -34.79
CA ARG A 3 -22.68 20.82 -35.52
C ARG A 3 -23.51 20.27 -36.67
N ALA A 4 -22.91 20.10 -37.85
CA ALA A 4 -23.61 19.61 -39.04
C ALA A 4 -23.27 18.14 -39.31
N ILE A 5 -24.28 17.35 -39.70
CA ILE A 5 -24.15 15.96 -40.12
C ILE A 5 -24.34 15.88 -41.63
N PHE A 6 -23.43 15.18 -42.30
CA PHE A 6 -23.43 14.95 -43.75
C PHE A 6 -23.53 13.45 -44.03
N GLU A 7 -23.91 13.08 -45.25
CA GLU A 7 -23.81 11.69 -45.70
C GLU A 7 -22.34 11.22 -45.71
N ASN A 8 -22.13 9.92 -45.49
CA ASN A 8 -20.79 9.37 -45.36
C ASN A 8 -19.91 9.68 -46.58
N GLY A 9 -18.72 10.24 -46.34
CA GLY A 9 -17.77 10.61 -47.38
C GLY A 9 -18.07 11.93 -48.12
N GLN A 10 -19.27 12.51 -48.05
CA GLN A 10 -19.57 13.78 -48.73
C GLN A 10 -18.70 14.93 -48.22
N LEU A 11 -18.52 15.04 -46.90
CA LEU A 11 -17.66 16.07 -46.32
C LEU A 11 -16.19 15.92 -46.75
N ASN A 12 -15.69 14.69 -46.89
CA ASN A 12 -14.32 14.44 -47.36
C ASN A 12 -14.16 14.83 -48.85
N LYS A 13 -15.15 14.53 -49.69
CA LYS A 13 -15.19 14.96 -51.09
C LYS A 13 -15.16 16.48 -51.18
N TYR A 14 -16.03 17.16 -50.42
CA TYR A 14 -16.07 18.63 -50.32
C TYR A 14 -14.72 19.23 -49.89
N LEU A 15 -14.10 18.72 -48.83
CA LEU A 15 -12.79 19.21 -48.39
C LEU A 15 -11.67 18.96 -49.42
N SER A 16 -11.75 17.86 -50.17
CA SER A 16 -10.81 17.57 -51.27
C SER A 16 -11.01 18.52 -52.44
N GLU A 17 -12.26 18.86 -52.77
CA GLU A 17 -12.60 19.84 -53.79
C GLU A 17 -12.08 21.24 -53.41
N CYS A 18 -12.34 21.70 -52.18
CA CYS A 18 -11.78 22.93 -51.64
C CYS A 18 -10.26 23.00 -51.78
N LYS A 19 -9.57 21.87 -51.54
CA LYS A 19 -8.10 21.78 -51.67
C LYS A 19 -7.65 21.95 -53.12
N THR A 20 -8.30 21.27 -54.06
CA THR A 20 -7.96 21.31 -55.48
C THR A 20 -8.23 22.70 -56.08
N THR A 21 -9.37 23.31 -55.76
CA THR A 21 -9.77 24.62 -56.30
C THR A 21 -8.88 25.77 -55.82
N THR A 22 -8.49 25.76 -54.55
CA THR A 22 -7.65 26.82 -53.97
C THR A 22 -6.15 26.57 -54.12
N ASN A 23 -5.74 25.36 -54.52
CA ASN A 23 -4.36 24.87 -54.49
C ASN A 23 -3.69 25.03 -53.11
N LEU A 24 -4.47 25.10 -52.03
CA LEU A 24 -3.97 25.21 -50.66
C LEU A 24 -3.84 23.85 -50.01
N SER A 25 -2.85 23.70 -49.13
CA SER A 25 -2.75 22.53 -48.25
C SER A 25 -3.83 22.56 -47.15
N LEU A 26 -4.17 21.39 -46.60
CA LEU A 26 -5.16 21.28 -45.52
C LEU A 26 -4.82 22.14 -44.27
N PRO A 27 -3.56 22.29 -43.84
CA PRO A 27 -3.19 23.22 -42.78
C PRO A 27 -3.43 24.69 -43.12
N GLN A 28 -3.23 25.09 -44.38
CA GLN A 28 -3.50 26.47 -44.83
C GLN A 28 -5.01 26.74 -44.85
N LEU A 29 -5.82 25.78 -45.32
CA LEU A 29 -7.29 25.86 -45.23
C LEU A 29 -7.77 25.96 -43.78
N ALA A 30 -7.20 25.15 -42.88
CA ALA A 30 -7.53 25.22 -41.45
C ALA A 30 -7.22 26.61 -40.86
N LYS A 31 -6.06 27.18 -41.20
CA LYS A 31 -5.67 28.54 -40.80
C LYS A 31 -6.64 29.60 -41.35
N ALA A 32 -7.06 29.47 -42.61
CA ALA A 32 -7.98 30.41 -43.26
C ALA A 32 -9.35 30.49 -42.56
N ILE A 33 -9.83 29.39 -41.96
CA ILE A 33 -11.10 29.36 -41.22
C ILE A 33 -10.95 29.48 -39.69
N SER A 34 -9.72 29.74 -39.22
CA SER A 34 -9.37 29.80 -37.79
C SER A 34 -9.75 28.52 -37.04
N VAL A 35 -9.38 27.37 -37.59
CA VAL A 35 -9.55 26.03 -36.99
C VAL A 35 -8.18 25.37 -36.91
N GLU A 36 -7.94 24.57 -35.87
CA GLU A 36 -6.70 23.83 -35.76
C GLU A 36 -6.56 22.74 -36.84
N ARG A 37 -5.33 22.50 -37.28
CA ARG A 37 -5.01 21.48 -38.30
C ARG A 37 -5.58 20.10 -37.95
N HIS A 38 -5.53 19.71 -36.68
CA HIS A 38 -5.99 18.40 -36.23
C HIS A 38 -7.52 18.30 -36.32
N THR A 39 -8.25 19.35 -35.95
CA THR A 39 -9.71 19.42 -36.01
C THR A 39 -10.23 19.23 -37.43
N LEU A 40 -9.64 19.91 -38.43
CA LEU A 40 -10.04 19.75 -39.83
C LEU A 40 -9.73 18.32 -40.36
N ASN A 41 -8.65 17.69 -39.88
CA ASN A 41 -8.36 16.29 -40.19
C ASN A 41 -9.37 15.33 -39.57
N ASP A 42 -9.84 15.60 -38.37
CA ASP A 42 -10.85 14.78 -37.70
C ASP A 42 -12.21 14.92 -38.37
N TRP A 43 -12.56 16.11 -38.89
CA TRP A 43 -13.73 16.28 -39.76
C TRP A 43 -13.62 15.43 -41.02
N ARG A 44 -12.48 15.50 -41.71
CA ARG A 44 -12.21 14.70 -42.91
C ARG A 44 -12.33 13.19 -42.67
N ARG A 45 -11.92 12.72 -41.49
CA ARG A 45 -11.97 11.30 -41.08
C ARG A 45 -13.33 10.89 -40.49
N GLY A 46 -14.27 11.82 -40.32
CA GLY A 46 -15.55 11.56 -39.66
C GLY A 46 -15.44 11.29 -38.15
N LYS A 47 -14.30 11.61 -37.52
CA LYS A 47 -14.10 11.44 -36.07
C LYS A 47 -14.80 12.52 -35.24
N LEU A 48 -14.99 13.70 -35.82
CA LEU A 48 -15.58 14.84 -35.16
C LEU A 48 -16.58 15.52 -36.10
N LEU A 49 -17.76 15.88 -35.57
CA LEU A 49 -18.74 16.63 -36.35
C LEU A 49 -18.25 18.06 -36.58
N PRO A 50 -18.33 18.57 -37.82
CA PRO A 50 -17.88 19.91 -38.15
C PRO A 50 -18.79 20.98 -37.56
N ASN A 51 -18.19 22.12 -37.21
CA ASN A 51 -18.93 23.31 -36.80
C ASN A 51 -19.52 24.00 -38.04
N LEU A 52 -20.83 24.21 -38.05
CA LEU A 52 -21.55 24.74 -39.21
C LEU A 52 -21.09 26.15 -39.60
N GLU A 53 -20.83 27.02 -38.62
CA GLU A 53 -20.36 28.39 -38.87
C GLU A 53 -19.02 28.39 -39.61
N LYS A 54 -18.09 27.54 -39.16
CA LYS A 54 -16.77 27.39 -39.78
C LYS A 54 -16.85 26.79 -41.19
N LEU A 55 -17.80 25.89 -41.44
CA LEU A 55 -18.06 25.38 -42.78
C LEU A 55 -18.64 26.45 -43.71
N LEU A 56 -19.52 27.31 -43.21
CA LEU A 56 -20.02 28.46 -43.97
C LEU A 56 -18.90 29.45 -44.29
N THR A 57 -17.99 29.72 -43.34
CA THR A 57 -16.77 30.51 -43.61
C THR A 57 -15.91 29.86 -44.70
N LEU A 58 -15.73 28.54 -44.66
CA LEU A 58 -14.98 27.80 -45.67
C LEU A 58 -15.63 27.88 -47.06
N SER A 59 -16.95 27.75 -47.12
CA SER A 59 -17.72 27.85 -48.37
C SER A 59 -17.60 29.24 -48.99
N LYS A 60 -17.73 30.29 -48.18
CA LYS A 60 -17.50 31.68 -48.63
C LYS A 60 -16.06 31.92 -49.11
N PHE A 61 -15.07 31.36 -48.40
CA PHE A 61 -13.66 31.51 -48.75
C PHE A 61 -13.28 30.81 -50.05
N THR A 62 -13.87 29.64 -50.31
CA THR A 62 -13.56 28.81 -51.49
C THR A 62 -14.49 29.03 -52.67
N ASN A 63 -15.62 29.72 -52.46
CA ASN A 63 -16.73 29.86 -53.39
C ASN A 63 -17.31 28.52 -53.88
N ILE A 64 -17.23 27.47 -53.05
CA ILE A 64 -17.82 26.15 -53.32
C ILE A 64 -19.05 25.98 -52.42
N PRO A 65 -20.22 25.62 -52.96
CA PRO A 65 -21.43 25.43 -52.15
C PRO A 65 -21.27 24.25 -51.19
N LEU A 66 -21.87 24.36 -50.00
CA LEU A 66 -21.87 23.25 -49.03
C LEU A 66 -22.71 22.07 -49.56
N PRO A 67 -22.28 20.82 -49.31
CA PRO A 67 -23.12 19.65 -49.57
C PRO A 67 -24.38 19.67 -48.68
N PRO A 68 -25.44 18.92 -49.05
CA PRO A 68 -26.68 18.85 -48.29
C PRO A 68 -26.45 18.43 -46.83
N ILE A 69 -26.96 19.21 -45.88
CA ILE A 69 -26.89 18.93 -44.46
C ILE A 69 -28.07 18.03 -44.09
N LEU A 70 -27.80 16.81 -43.59
CA LEU A 70 -28.84 15.86 -43.19
C LEU A 70 -29.51 16.26 -41.88
N GLU A 71 -28.70 16.67 -40.91
CA GLU A 71 -29.17 17.01 -39.57
C GLU A 71 -28.19 18.00 -38.92
N THR A 72 -28.70 18.80 -37.97
CA THR A 72 -27.87 19.63 -37.11
C THR A 72 -28.01 19.22 -35.65
N ARG A 73 -26.91 19.31 -34.90
CA ARG A 73 -26.83 18.95 -33.47
C ARG A 73 -26.26 20.09 -32.63
N PRO A 74 -26.61 20.20 -31.35
CA PRO A 74 -25.98 21.17 -30.46
C PRO A 74 -24.49 20.83 -30.22
N ASP A 75 -23.69 21.82 -29.87
CA ASP A 75 -22.24 21.67 -29.62
C ASP A 75 -21.89 20.61 -28.56
N SER A 76 -22.79 20.46 -27.58
CA SER A 76 -22.66 19.52 -26.47
C SER A 76 -22.92 18.07 -26.86
N TRP A 77 -23.26 17.81 -28.13
CA TRP A 77 -23.53 16.48 -28.66
C TRP A 77 -22.26 15.62 -28.66
N GLY A 78 -22.16 14.71 -27.69
CA GLY A 78 -21.02 13.80 -27.47
C GLY A 78 -20.36 13.95 -26.11
N SER A 79 -20.25 15.18 -25.60
CA SER A 79 -19.67 15.49 -24.28
C SER A 79 -20.50 14.89 -23.14
N SER A 80 -21.83 14.86 -23.29
CA SER A 80 -22.75 14.26 -22.31
C SER A 80 -22.54 12.75 -22.18
N LYS A 81 -22.36 12.03 -23.29
CA LYS A 81 -22.27 10.57 -23.30
C LYS A 81 -20.93 10.07 -22.77
N ALA A 82 -19.82 10.71 -23.16
CA ALA A 82 -18.50 10.39 -22.62
C ALA A 82 -18.37 10.76 -21.14
N GLY A 83 -18.95 11.91 -20.75
CA GLY A 83 -19.07 12.33 -19.35
C GLY A 83 -19.85 11.32 -18.51
N LEU A 84 -21.01 10.87 -19.01
CA LEU A 84 -21.85 9.85 -18.36
C LEU A 84 -21.14 8.50 -18.23
N ILE A 85 -20.48 8.00 -19.28
CA ILE A 85 -19.71 6.75 -19.24
C ILE A 85 -18.57 6.84 -18.23
N ARG A 86 -17.86 7.97 -18.19
CA ARG A 86 -16.81 8.22 -17.21
C ARG A 86 -17.39 8.29 -15.79
N GLN A 87 -18.53 8.94 -15.61
CA GLN A 87 -19.23 9.05 -14.32
C GLN A 87 -19.73 7.68 -13.84
N GLN A 88 -20.25 6.83 -14.73
CA GLN A 88 -20.63 5.45 -14.42
C GLN A 88 -19.42 4.60 -14.02
N LYS A 89 -18.29 4.78 -14.72
CA LYS A 89 -17.07 3.98 -14.47
C LYS A 89 -16.30 4.41 -13.22
N TYR A 90 -16.31 5.70 -12.89
CA TYR A 90 -15.41 6.28 -11.88
C TYR A 90 -16.10 7.09 -10.78
N GLY A 91 -17.43 7.26 -10.82
CA GLY A 91 -18.17 8.12 -9.88
C GLY A 91 -18.14 9.61 -10.28
N CYS A 92 -18.76 10.46 -9.46
CA CYS A 92 -18.80 11.89 -9.70
C CYS A 92 -17.42 12.50 -9.40
N THR A 93 -16.77 13.14 -10.37
CA THR A 93 -15.35 13.57 -10.23
C THR A 93 -15.10 14.71 -9.23
N PHE A 94 -16.11 15.14 -8.47
CA PHE A 94 -16.04 16.33 -7.61
C PHE A 94 -16.47 16.10 -6.16
N SER A 95 -16.96 14.91 -5.77
CA SER A 95 -17.22 14.66 -4.36
C SER A 95 -15.90 14.40 -3.61
N ILE A 96 -15.84 14.83 -2.35
CA ILE A 96 -14.69 14.56 -1.46
C ILE A 96 -14.50 13.05 -1.32
N ASP A 97 -15.59 12.30 -1.20
CA ASP A 97 -15.61 10.84 -1.04
C ASP A 97 -15.01 10.12 -2.26
N ASP A 98 -15.31 10.59 -3.46
CA ASP A 98 -14.77 10.01 -4.71
C ASP A 98 -13.26 10.24 -4.84
N ARG A 99 -12.75 11.40 -4.37
CA ARG A 99 -11.29 11.65 -4.30
C ARG A 99 -10.61 10.72 -3.30
N VAL A 100 -11.22 10.51 -2.14
CA VAL A 100 -10.72 9.57 -1.13
C VAL A 100 -10.68 8.16 -1.69
N LYS A 101 -11.75 7.72 -2.36
CA LYS A 101 -11.83 6.39 -3.00
C LYS A 101 -10.79 6.21 -4.11
N GLY A 102 -10.58 7.22 -4.95
CA GLY A 102 -9.54 7.22 -5.98
C GLY A 102 -8.12 7.12 -5.41
N GLY A 103 -7.84 7.87 -4.35
CA GLY A 103 -6.57 7.78 -3.62
C GLY A 103 -6.35 6.40 -3.01
N HIS A 104 -7.38 5.83 -2.38
CA HIS A 104 -7.33 4.51 -1.77
C HIS A 104 -7.10 3.40 -2.80
N ASN A 105 -7.84 3.40 -3.90
CA ASN A 105 -7.67 2.41 -4.98
C ASN A 105 -6.29 2.51 -5.62
N SER A 106 -5.78 3.74 -5.82
CA SER A 106 -4.41 3.95 -6.31
C SER A 106 -3.37 3.33 -5.35
N GLN A 107 -3.55 3.49 -4.03
CA GLN A 107 -2.69 2.84 -3.05
C GLN A 107 -2.79 1.31 -3.07
N ILE A 108 -3.99 0.74 -3.22
CA ILE A 108 -4.17 -0.72 -3.35
C ILE A 108 -3.43 -1.24 -4.57
N ILE A 109 -3.62 -0.63 -5.74
CA ILE A 109 -3.00 -1.08 -6.99
C ILE A 109 -1.46 -1.00 -6.89
N ARG A 110 -0.94 0.06 -6.26
CA ARG A 110 0.51 0.19 -5.99
C ARG A 110 1.04 -0.91 -5.08
N LYS A 111 0.26 -1.33 -4.08
CA LYS A 111 0.61 -2.44 -3.19
C LYS A 111 0.55 -3.81 -3.89
N VAL A 112 -0.39 -4.01 -4.81
CA VAL A 112 -0.51 -5.25 -5.58
C VAL A 112 0.65 -5.42 -6.58
N ASN A 113 1.21 -4.32 -7.09
CA ASN A 113 2.28 -4.36 -8.09
C ASN A 113 3.45 -3.41 -7.75
N PRO A 114 4.12 -3.61 -6.61
CA PRO A 114 5.05 -2.62 -6.05
C PRO A 114 6.27 -2.40 -6.95
N GLU A 115 6.75 -3.43 -7.64
CA GLU A 115 7.90 -3.33 -8.54
C GLU A 115 7.62 -2.44 -9.75
N HIS A 116 6.47 -2.63 -10.39
CA HIS A 116 6.04 -1.79 -11.52
C HIS A 116 6.01 -0.31 -11.14
N TYR A 117 5.42 0.02 -9.99
CA TYR A 117 5.30 1.41 -9.56
C TYR A 117 6.61 2.00 -9.04
N ARG A 118 7.49 1.20 -8.40
CA ARG A 118 8.84 1.64 -8.08
C ARG A 118 9.65 1.97 -9.35
N ALA A 119 9.54 1.16 -10.40
CA ALA A 119 10.21 1.41 -11.68
C ALA A 119 9.74 2.71 -12.35
N LEU A 120 8.48 3.10 -12.12
CA LEU A 120 7.92 4.38 -12.55
C LEU A 120 8.31 5.56 -11.64
N GLY A 121 9.17 5.35 -10.63
CA GLY A 121 9.58 6.39 -9.67
C GLY A 121 8.54 6.69 -8.59
N CYS A 122 7.49 5.88 -8.46
CA CYS A 122 6.52 6.04 -7.38
C CYS A 122 7.10 5.51 -6.06
N ILE A 123 6.95 6.27 -4.98
CA ILE A 123 7.21 5.77 -3.63
C ILE A 123 6.11 4.76 -3.30
N VAL A 124 6.47 3.48 -3.25
CA VAL A 124 5.60 2.40 -2.78
C VAL A 124 6.05 2.03 -1.37
N ALA A 125 5.17 2.16 -0.39
CA ALA A 125 5.43 1.72 0.97
C ALA A 125 5.83 0.24 0.94
N ASN A 126 7.03 -0.08 1.41
CA ASN A 126 7.48 -1.47 1.52
C ASN A 126 6.55 -2.21 2.49
N ASP A 127 6.27 -3.48 2.17
CA ASP A 127 5.54 -4.36 3.07
C ASP A 127 6.34 -4.51 4.37
N PHE A 128 5.83 -3.88 5.42
CA PHE A 128 6.32 -4.02 6.79
C PHE A 128 5.11 -4.18 7.72
N ILE A 129 5.32 -4.95 8.79
CA ILE A 129 4.40 -5.30 9.90
C ILE A 129 2.96 -4.77 9.72
N PHE A 130 2.06 -5.65 9.26
CA PHE A 130 0.64 -5.35 8.96
C PHE A 130 0.40 -4.35 7.81
N GLY A 131 1.33 -4.21 6.87
CA GLY A 131 1.21 -3.29 5.73
C GLY A 131 1.43 -1.81 6.08
N TYR A 132 2.11 -1.55 7.19
CA TYR A 132 2.51 -0.23 7.68
C TYR A 132 4.04 -0.11 7.68
N SER A 133 4.56 1.02 7.18
CA SER A 133 5.99 1.32 7.29
C SER A 133 6.28 2.01 8.63
N PRO A 134 6.97 1.37 9.59
CA PRO A 134 7.30 2.01 10.85
C PRO A 134 8.33 3.12 10.67
N SER A 135 8.22 4.16 11.49
CA SER A 135 9.27 5.16 11.68
C SER A 135 10.29 4.66 12.70
N ILE A 136 11.58 4.82 12.41
CA ILE A 136 12.67 4.43 13.31
C ILE A 136 13.30 5.71 13.89
N LEU A 137 13.17 5.90 15.21
CA LEU A 137 13.68 7.07 15.91
C LEU A 137 14.79 6.66 16.88
N LYS A 138 16.02 7.12 16.66
CA LYS A 138 17.14 6.88 17.59
C LYS A 138 16.97 7.73 18.86
N ARG A 139 17.16 7.13 20.04
CA ARG A 139 17.17 7.88 21.31
C ARG A 139 18.54 8.53 21.52
N LYS A 140 18.56 9.78 21.96
CA LYS A 140 19.82 10.54 22.19
C LYS A 140 20.57 10.05 23.43
N GLU A 141 19.84 9.73 24.48
CA GLU A 141 20.41 9.41 25.81
C GLU A 141 20.82 7.95 26.01
N CYS A 142 20.54 7.07 25.05
CA CYS A 142 20.84 5.65 25.18
C CYS A 142 20.97 4.96 23.82
N ASN A 143 21.64 3.81 23.81
CA ASN A 143 21.79 2.99 22.60
C ASN A 143 20.50 2.19 22.31
N ALA A 144 19.41 2.89 22.06
CA ALA A 144 18.10 2.31 21.77
C ALA A 144 17.41 3.04 20.61
N VAL A 145 16.51 2.31 19.95
CA VAL A 145 15.64 2.85 18.90
C VAL A 145 14.18 2.68 19.30
N ASN A 146 13.37 3.70 19.02
CA ASN A 146 11.92 3.60 19.08
C ASN A 146 11.43 3.24 17.67
N VAL A 147 10.74 2.12 17.56
CA VAL A 147 10.02 1.73 16.34
C VAL A 147 8.57 2.18 16.52
N VAL A 148 8.15 3.16 15.72
CA VAL A 148 6.85 3.84 15.88
C VAL A 148 5.99 3.60 14.66
N VAL A 149 4.79 3.06 14.88
CA VAL A 149 3.72 3.01 13.87
C VAL A 149 2.60 3.92 14.34
N THR A 150 2.21 4.89 13.50
CA THR A 150 1.09 5.78 13.76
C THR A 150 -0.06 5.45 12.81
N GLY A 151 -1.30 5.50 13.33
CA GLY A 151 -2.49 5.28 12.52
C GLY A 151 -3.68 4.86 13.36
N VAL A 152 -4.79 5.59 13.23
CA VAL A 152 -6.04 5.31 13.97
C VAL A 152 -6.55 3.91 13.64
N ASN A 153 -6.52 3.51 12.36
CA ASN A 153 -6.96 2.19 11.94
C ASN A 153 -6.08 1.07 12.50
N PHE A 154 -4.77 1.28 12.56
CA PHE A 154 -3.83 0.31 13.11
C PHE A 154 -4.06 0.10 14.61
N VAL A 155 -4.13 1.19 15.37
CA VAL A 155 -4.42 1.14 16.81
C VAL A 155 -5.79 0.50 17.07
N SER A 156 -6.80 0.84 16.27
CA SER A 156 -8.15 0.27 16.40
C SER A 156 -8.16 -1.23 16.11
N TYR A 157 -7.40 -1.68 15.10
CA TYR A 157 -7.22 -3.10 14.79
C TYR A 157 -6.50 -3.85 15.93
N LEU A 158 -5.39 -3.30 16.45
CA LEU A 158 -4.69 -3.92 17.59
C LEU A 158 -5.60 -4.05 18.81
N LYS A 159 -6.45 -3.05 19.07
CA LYS A 159 -7.47 -3.13 20.12
C LYS A 159 -8.51 -4.21 19.84
N SER A 160 -8.98 -4.32 18.59
CA SER A 160 -10.00 -5.32 18.23
C SER A 160 -9.50 -6.75 18.36
N ILE A 161 -8.19 -6.98 18.24
CA ILE A 161 -7.57 -8.30 18.49
C ILE A 161 -7.14 -8.50 19.96
N GLY A 162 -7.50 -7.59 20.86
CA GLY A 162 -7.34 -7.76 22.31
C GLY A 162 -6.08 -7.13 22.92
N LEU A 163 -5.40 -6.21 22.23
CA LEU A 163 -4.31 -5.42 22.83
C LEU A 163 -4.82 -4.15 23.51
N TYR A 164 -4.21 -3.78 24.62
CA TYR A 164 -4.58 -2.60 25.40
C TYR A 164 -3.75 -1.36 25.01
N VAL A 165 -4.37 -0.19 25.12
CA VAL A 165 -3.70 1.10 24.95
C VAL A 165 -3.28 1.61 26.32
N GLY A 166 -2.00 1.97 26.45
CA GLY A 166 -1.46 2.63 27.64
C GLY A 166 -0.20 1.95 28.17
N ASP A 167 0.07 2.16 29.46
CA ASP A 167 1.25 1.61 30.11
C ASP A 167 1.07 0.11 30.41
N LYS A 168 1.89 -0.71 29.74
CA LYS A 168 1.92 -2.17 29.87
C LYS A 168 2.04 -2.66 31.31
N VAL A 169 2.87 -2.00 32.11
CA VAL A 169 3.20 -2.44 33.48
C VAL A 169 2.06 -2.09 34.42
N ARG A 170 1.51 -0.88 34.30
CA ARG A 170 0.34 -0.47 35.11
C ARG A 170 -0.88 -1.34 34.81
N GLN A 171 -1.08 -1.71 33.55
CA GLN A 171 -2.23 -2.49 33.10
C GLN A 171 -2.04 -4.00 33.27
N GLN A 172 -0.84 -4.48 33.61
CA GLN A 172 -0.53 -5.91 33.71
C GLN A 172 -0.98 -6.67 32.46
N VAL A 173 -0.62 -6.17 31.28
CA VAL A 173 -1.08 -6.71 29.99
C VAL A 173 -0.71 -8.18 29.85
N ASP A 174 -1.65 -8.97 29.36
CA ASP A 174 -1.52 -10.41 29.11
C ASP A 174 -1.56 -10.72 27.60
N VAL A 175 -1.25 -11.96 27.22
CA VAL A 175 -1.41 -12.47 25.86
C VAL A 175 -2.90 -12.74 25.58
N PRO A 176 -3.45 -12.30 24.42
CA PRO A 176 -4.83 -12.55 24.04
C PRO A 176 -5.22 -14.04 24.04
N ASN A 177 -6.47 -14.34 24.40
CA ASN A 177 -6.96 -15.72 24.54
C ASN A 177 -6.90 -16.51 23.22
N TRP A 178 -7.11 -15.87 22.07
CA TRP A 178 -7.04 -16.55 20.76
C TRP A 178 -5.62 -17.03 20.42
N ILE A 179 -4.58 -16.43 20.98
CA ILE A 179 -3.20 -16.95 20.91
C ILE A 179 -3.05 -18.11 21.89
N LYS A 180 -3.55 -17.95 23.12
CA LYS A 180 -3.44 -18.97 24.18
C LYS A 180 -4.17 -20.28 23.86
N SER A 181 -5.21 -20.22 23.04
CA SER A 181 -5.99 -21.38 22.61
C SER A 181 -5.27 -22.24 21.57
N ASP A 182 -4.25 -21.72 20.90
CA ASP A 182 -3.51 -22.43 19.85
C ASP A 182 -2.06 -22.69 20.29
N PRO A 183 -1.65 -23.96 20.47
CA PRO A 183 -0.28 -24.31 20.86
C PRO A 183 0.83 -23.81 19.93
N GLU A 184 0.58 -23.71 18.61
CA GLU A 184 1.55 -23.15 17.66
C GLU A 184 1.69 -21.64 17.86
N LEU A 185 0.58 -20.92 17.96
CA LEU A 185 0.61 -19.48 18.21
C LEU A 185 1.25 -19.16 19.57
N CYS A 186 1.02 -19.98 20.59
CA CYS A 186 1.74 -19.92 21.86
C CYS A 186 3.26 -20.01 21.67
N ARG A 187 3.75 -20.98 20.89
CA ARG A 187 5.18 -21.13 20.61
C ARG A 187 5.75 -19.91 19.88
N TRP A 188 5.06 -19.42 18.85
CA TRP A 188 5.52 -18.26 18.09
C TRP A 188 5.52 -16.98 18.94
N CYS A 189 4.50 -16.80 19.78
CA CYS A 189 4.43 -15.69 20.72
C CYS A 189 5.55 -15.77 21.77
N LEU A 190 5.80 -16.96 22.34
CA LEU A 190 6.92 -17.19 23.25
C LEU A 190 8.26 -16.85 22.59
N ARG A 191 8.49 -17.26 21.33
CA ARG A 191 9.69 -16.91 20.57
C ARG A 191 9.85 -15.40 20.46
N GLY A 192 8.79 -14.69 20.06
CA GLY A 192 8.80 -13.23 19.92
C GLY A 192 9.10 -12.51 21.24
N LEU A 193 8.48 -12.93 22.35
CA LEU A 193 8.75 -12.39 23.67
C LEU A 193 10.20 -12.61 24.11
N MET A 194 10.75 -13.78 23.83
CA MET A 194 12.14 -14.12 24.13
C MET A 194 13.14 -13.35 23.26
N ASP A 195 12.80 -13.04 22.02
CA ASP A 195 13.67 -12.28 21.13
C ASP A 195 13.78 -10.80 21.54
N THR A 196 12.73 -10.25 22.16
CA THR A 196 12.70 -8.85 22.62
C THR A 196 13.18 -8.69 24.07
N ASP A 197 12.56 -9.40 25.01
CA ASP A 197 12.74 -9.22 26.46
C ASP A 197 13.56 -10.37 27.08
N GLY A 198 13.88 -11.40 26.30
CA GLY A 198 14.69 -12.54 26.72
C GLY A 198 16.20 -12.37 26.47
N GLY A 199 16.98 -13.25 27.09
CA GLY A 199 18.43 -13.23 26.97
C GLY A 199 19.08 -14.54 27.38
N ILE A 200 20.30 -14.76 26.86
CA ILE A 200 21.20 -15.83 27.32
C ILE A 200 22.35 -15.20 28.09
N PHE A 201 22.56 -15.71 29.29
CA PHE A 201 23.52 -15.24 30.27
C PHE A 201 24.46 -16.39 30.65
N THR A 202 25.74 -16.13 30.73
CA THR A 202 26.73 -17.08 31.24
C THR A 202 27.01 -16.75 32.69
N ASN A 203 26.75 -17.70 33.58
CA ASN A 203 27.07 -17.56 34.99
C ASN A 203 28.24 -18.49 35.32
N PRO A 204 29.39 -17.96 35.79
CA PRO A 204 30.48 -18.77 36.30
C PRO A 204 30.14 -19.35 37.67
N TYR A 205 30.57 -20.58 37.92
CA TYR A 205 30.44 -21.31 39.18
C TYR A 205 31.81 -21.84 39.59
N GLN A 206 32.18 -21.72 40.86
CA GLN A 206 33.40 -22.30 41.41
C GLN A 206 33.05 -23.60 42.12
N ILE A 207 33.66 -24.72 41.71
CA ILE A 207 33.52 -26.02 42.37
C ILE A 207 34.91 -26.62 42.49
N ASN A 208 35.38 -26.85 43.72
CA ASN A 208 36.70 -27.40 44.03
C ASN A 208 37.86 -26.67 43.31
N GLY A 209 37.82 -25.33 43.29
CA GLY A 209 38.83 -24.49 42.64
C GLY A 209 38.79 -24.47 41.10
N LYS A 210 37.84 -25.18 40.47
CA LYS A 210 37.59 -25.14 39.03
C LYS A 210 36.41 -24.23 38.72
N THR A 211 36.58 -23.40 37.69
CA THR A 211 35.51 -22.52 37.19
C THR A 211 34.73 -23.22 36.09
N TYR A 212 33.41 -23.31 36.26
CA TYR A 212 32.49 -23.84 35.25
C TYR A 212 31.56 -22.73 34.78
N VAL A 213 31.42 -22.58 33.47
CA VAL A 213 30.55 -21.56 32.89
C VAL A 213 29.49 -22.25 32.04
N TYR A 214 28.22 -21.97 32.34
CA TYR A 214 27.11 -22.53 31.59
C TYR A 214 26.17 -21.42 31.11
N PRO A 215 25.69 -21.49 29.86
CA PRO A 215 24.67 -20.59 29.38
C PRO A 215 23.33 -20.91 30.05
N LYS A 216 22.62 -19.85 30.42
CA LYS A 216 21.29 -19.88 31.02
C LYS A 216 20.39 -18.94 30.24
N THR A 217 19.22 -19.43 29.88
CA THR A 217 18.21 -18.64 29.20
C THR A 217 17.31 -17.98 30.24
N CYS A 218 17.00 -16.70 30.06
CA CYS A 218 16.19 -15.93 30.98
C CYS A 218 15.19 -15.04 30.24
N PHE A 219 13.97 -14.98 30.75
CA PHE A 219 12.96 -14.00 30.39
C PHE A 219 12.70 -13.09 31.60
N THR A 220 12.66 -11.78 31.40
CA THR A 220 12.34 -10.82 32.47
C THR A 220 11.19 -9.92 32.05
N ASN A 221 10.16 -9.79 32.89
CA ASN A 221 9.06 -8.87 32.63
C ASN A 221 8.44 -8.30 33.90
N ALA A 222 7.88 -7.10 33.80
CA ALA A 222 7.14 -6.49 34.91
C ALA A 222 5.64 -6.81 34.89
N SER A 223 5.11 -7.36 33.78
CA SER A 223 3.75 -7.90 33.72
C SER A 223 3.74 -9.33 34.26
N GLN A 224 3.02 -9.55 35.35
CA GLN A 224 2.85 -10.85 35.98
C GLN A 224 2.13 -11.84 35.05
N PRO A 225 1.04 -11.48 34.35
CA PRO A 225 0.40 -12.38 33.39
C PRO A 225 1.32 -12.85 32.25
N LEU A 226 2.23 -12.00 31.74
CA LEU A 226 3.21 -12.44 30.73
C LEU A 226 4.22 -13.44 31.28
N LEU A 227 4.64 -13.28 32.54
CA LEU A 227 5.50 -14.27 33.19
C LEU A 227 4.75 -15.60 33.31
N ASP A 228 3.48 -15.58 33.70
CA ASP A 228 2.68 -16.79 33.82
C ASP A 228 2.49 -17.47 32.46
N PHE A 229 2.20 -16.70 31.41
CA PHE A 229 2.14 -17.21 30.04
C PHE A 229 3.44 -17.89 29.60
N VAL A 230 4.59 -17.23 29.77
CA VAL A 230 5.90 -17.79 29.40
C VAL A 230 6.21 -19.05 30.20
N TYR A 231 5.95 -19.04 31.50
CA TYR A 231 6.19 -20.19 32.38
C TYR A 231 5.34 -21.40 31.97
N LEU A 232 4.04 -21.20 31.77
CA LEU A 232 3.11 -22.25 31.38
C LEU A 232 3.40 -22.79 29.98
N THR A 233 3.75 -21.90 29.03
CA THR A 233 4.08 -22.30 27.65
C THR A 233 5.39 -23.09 27.59
N LEU A 234 6.40 -22.73 28.39
CA LEU A 234 7.60 -23.56 28.54
C LEU A 234 7.25 -24.91 29.16
N LYS A 235 6.44 -24.95 30.21
CA LYS A 235 6.04 -26.21 30.85
C LYS A 235 5.29 -27.13 29.89
N SER A 236 4.36 -26.59 29.09
CA SER A 236 3.58 -27.37 28.12
C SER A 236 4.42 -27.91 26.96
N ASN A 237 5.51 -27.23 26.59
CA ASN A 237 6.50 -27.74 25.63
C ASN A 237 7.56 -28.67 26.29
N GLY A 238 7.32 -29.08 27.53
CA GLY A 238 8.11 -30.10 28.24
C GLY A 238 9.40 -29.59 28.87
N PHE A 239 9.57 -28.28 29.07
CA PHE A 239 10.69 -27.72 29.82
C PHE A 239 10.43 -27.89 31.32
N ARG A 240 11.19 -28.77 31.98
CA ARG A 240 10.92 -29.21 33.36
C ARG A 240 11.61 -28.35 34.42
N ARG A 241 12.75 -27.74 34.08
CA ARG A 241 13.62 -27.01 35.00
C ARG A 241 13.50 -25.50 34.82
N ASN A 242 12.27 -25.01 34.67
CA ASN A 242 11.99 -23.58 34.61
C ASN A 242 11.66 -23.06 36.01
N ASN A 243 12.45 -22.10 36.51
CA ASN A 243 12.19 -21.47 37.80
C ASN A 243 11.68 -20.07 37.59
N LYS A 244 10.51 -19.78 38.14
CA LYS A 244 9.95 -18.44 38.24
C LYS A 244 10.42 -17.83 39.57
N VAL A 245 11.31 -16.85 39.49
CA VAL A 245 11.86 -16.16 40.67
C VAL A 245 11.65 -14.67 40.48
N SER A 246 10.78 -14.08 41.31
CA SER A 246 10.38 -12.68 41.19
C SER A 246 9.88 -12.39 39.75
N ARG A 247 10.48 -11.40 39.08
CA ARG A 247 10.14 -10.97 37.73
C ARG A 247 10.87 -11.74 36.61
N LYS A 248 11.43 -12.90 36.91
CA LYS A 248 12.31 -13.65 36.01
C LYS A 248 11.89 -15.11 35.87
N ILE A 249 12.08 -15.66 34.67
CA ILE A 249 11.93 -17.09 34.39
C ILE A 249 13.26 -17.59 33.82
N TRP A 250 13.83 -18.61 34.45
CA TRP A 250 15.14 -19.15 34.09
C TRP A 250 15.04 -20.58 33.59
N LEU A 251 15.78 -20.88 32.52
CA LEU A 251 16.20 -22.23 32.16
C LEU A 251 17.66 -22.40 32.60
N HIS A 252 17.86 -23.07 33.73
CA HIS A 252 19.16 -23.07 34.42
C HIS A 252 20.21 -24.02 33.85
N SER A 253 19.83 -25.00 33.02
CA SER A 253 20.77 -25.95 32.43
C SER A 253 21.12 -25.56 31.00
N GLN A 254 22.36 -25.89 30.62
CA GLN A 254 22.82 -25.75 29.24
C GLN A 254 21.99 -26.62 28.30
N ALA A 255 21.61 -27.83 28.73
CA ALA A 255 20.78 -28.74 27.96
C ALA A 255 19.39 -28.14 27.64
N GLU A 256 18.72 -27.54 28.62
CA GLU A 256 17.40 -26.91 28.40
C GLU A 256 17.53 -25.64 27.56
N SER A 257 18.63 -24.89 27.69
CA SER A 257 18.88 -23.72 26.82
C SER A 257 19.12 -24.12 25.37
N LYS A 258 19.85 -25.22 25.11
CA LYS A 258 20.00 -25.78 23.75
C LYS A 258 18.68 -26.29 23.20
N ARG A 259 17.95 -27.07 24.00
CA ARG A 259 16.63 -27.59 23.63
C ARG A 259 15.62 -26.47 23.35
N TYR A 260 15.70 -25.33 24.04
CA TYR A 260 14.87 -24.17 23.74
C TYR A 260 15.09 -23.68 22.31
N LEU A 261 16.35 -23.57 21.87
CA LEU A 261 16.65 -23.20 20.50
C LEU A 261 16.18 -24.22 19.47
N GLU A 262 16.16 -25.51 19.82
CA GLU A 262 15.70 -26.58 18.92
C GLU A 262 14.16 -26.61 18.80
N VAL A 263 13.45 -26.48 19.92
CA VAL A 263 11.98 -26.64 19.97
C VAL A 263 11.23 -25.35 19.68
N ILE A 264 11.68 -24.22 20.24
CA ILE A 264 11.02 -22.92 20.08
C ILE A 264 11.68 -22.09 18.98
N GLY A 265 12.99 -22.24 18.81
CA GLY A 265 13.76 -21.43 17.88
C GLY A 265 14.07 -20.04 18.43
N ASN A 266 14.81 -19.28 17.63
CA ASN A 266 15.16 -17.91 17.92
C ASN A 266 15.46 -17.16 16.61
N SER A 267 15.01 -15.92 16.47
CA SER A 267 15.33 -15.08 15.30
C SER A 267 16.39 -14.01 15.60
N ASN A 268 16.81 -13.88 16.86
CA ASN A 268 17.80 -12.92 17.32
C ASN A 268 19.22 -13.52 17.27
N GLU A 269 20.00 -13.16 16.24
CA GLU A 269 21.38 -13.64 16.06
C GLU A 269 22.29 -13.41 17.27
N ARG A 270 22.04 -12.36 18.06
CA ARG A 270 22.81 -12.08 19.28
C ARG A 270 22.72 -13.23 20.28
N LEU A 271 21.56 -13.88 20.35
CA LEU A 271 21.31 -15.01 21.25
C LEU A 271 21.99 -16.28 20.74
N LEU A 272 21.93 -16.54 19.43
CA LEU A 272 22.56 -17.69 18.79
C LEU A 272 24.08 -17.72 18.99
N LYS A 273 24.74 -16.56 18.96
CA LYS A 273 26.20 -16.44 19.16
C LYS A 273 26.68 -16.83 20.56
N LYS A 274 25.80 -16.88 21.57
CA LYS A 274 26.17 -17.19 22.96
C LYS A 274 26.07 -18.67 23.34
N ILE A 275 25.44 -19.49 22.49
CA ILE A 275 25.27 -20.93 22.74
C ILE A 275 26.22 -21.79 21.91
N ARG A 276 26.76 -21.25 20.81
CA ARG A 276 27.88 -21.83 20.05
C ARG A 276 29.18 -21.63 20.80
#